data_AF-A0A8R7PRM8-F1
#
_entry.id   AF-A0A8R7PRM8-F1
#
_cell.length_a   1.000
_cell.length_b   1.000
_cell.length_c   1.000
_cell.angle_alpha   90.00
_cell.angle_beta   90.00
_cell.angle_gamma   90.00
#
_symmetry.space_group_name_H-M   'P 1'
#
loop_
_entity.id
_entity.type
_entity.pdbx_description
1 polymer ?
#
loop_
_entity_poly.entity_id
_entity_poly.type
_entity_poly.pdbx_seq_one_letter_code
_entity_poly.pdbx_strand_id
1 'polypeptide(L)'
;MLLGSLLPQQNLTLAASWPGLFVDKQGVYWDVPLSLSADLASVGSSSGLSYHLLLQQNSGEPKCFGGDETNDVPLALLPGLCAKAAISIKRSIDAWRKKEDKLKMVQPYDAFLSDPHVSFTGIVGAVASGSLGDCSKRISVPDEMRKSNAFRVFHERNKFAAFADLFASVTFTAQHGNFQRLFLDLTRVSARLDISSGSLFLRGASRLAQDFFFSRRPDLETFCDVCPDVIVSLQQQIVGPFSFRVESSVAIDPRSQDHFVRVDDSVFAIDWALKVLGSAKATAWYSPKHQEAMVELRFFEV
;
A
#
# COMPACT_ATOMS: atom_id res chain seq x y z
N MET A 1 19.19 -14.02 20.04
CA MET A 1 19.35 -15.42 19.58
C MET A 1 18.38 -15.58 18.41
N LEU A 2 18.92 -15.66 17.20
CA LEU A 2 18.20 -15.50 15.94
C LEU A 2 17.36 -16.75 15.62
N LEU A 3 16.04 -16.60 15.61
CA LEU A 3 15.09 -17.60 15.11
C LEU A 3 15.08 -17.65 13.56
N GLY A 4 16.23 -17.39 12.92
CA GLY A 4 16.35 -17.18 11.47
C GLY A 4 16.56 -18.45 10.64
N SER A 5 16.67 -19.63 11.26
CA SER A 5 17.08 -20.86 10.57
C SER A 5 15.96 -21.88 10.33
N LEU A 6 14.71 -21.61 10.73
CA LEU A 6 13.62 -22.60 10.60
C LEU A 6 12.74 -22.40 9.35
N LEU A 7 12.75 -21.24 8.70
CA LEU A 7 11.88 -20.94 7.56
C LEU A 7 12.58 -20.05 6.51
N PRO A 8 13.43 -20.62 5.63
CA PRO A 8 14.26 -19.83 4.70
C PRO A 8 13.48 -19.04 3.64
N GLN A 9 12.16 -19.28 3.53
CA GLN A 9 11.28 -18.62 2.56
C GLN A 9 10.12 -17.85 3.22
N GLN A 10 10.18 -17.65 4.55
CA GLN A 10 9.11 -16.97 5.28
C GLN A 10 9.70 -15.90 6.19
N ASN A 11 9.11 -14.71 6.13
CA ASN A 11 9.39 -13.62 7.03
C ASN A 11 8.34 -13.63 8.15
N LEU A 12 8.79 -13.85 9.38
CA LEU A 12 7.96 -13.74 10.57
C LEU A 12 8.28 -12.43 11.29
N THR A 13 7.29 -11.57 11.46
CA THR A 13 7.40 -10.31 12.19
C THR A 13 6.49 -10.37 13.42
N LEU A 14 7.05 -10.16 14.60
CA LEU A 14 6.30 -10.03 15.84
C LEU A 14 6.45 -8.59 16.33
N ALA A 15 5.33 -7.90 16.53
CA ALA A 15 5.32 -6.55 17.08
C ALA A 15 4.39 -6.49 18.30
N ALA A 16 4.84 -5.76 19.32
CA ALA A 16 4.09 -5.51 20.54
C ALA A 16 4.32 -4.05 20.92
N SER A 17 3.24 -3.33 21.23
CA SER A 17 3.29 -1.96 21.75
C SER A 17 2.45 -1.84 23.02
N TRP A 18 3.02 -1.19 24.03
CA TRP A 18 2.39 -0.91 25.33
C TRP A 18 3.07 0.30 26.00
N PRO A 19 2.39 1.44 26.16
CA PRO A 19 1.31 1.93 25.30
C PRO A 19 1.84 2.27 23.89
N GLY A 20 1.02 2.11 22.86
CA GLY A 20 1.36 2.46 21.48
C GLY A 20 0.62 3.71 21.02
N LEU A 21 1.26 4.50 20.16
CA LEU A 21 0.62 5.62 19.48
C LEU A 21 0.21 5.21 18.06
N PHE A 22 -1.02 5.48 17.67
CA PHE A 22 -1.57 5.16 16.34
C PHE A 22 -2.06 6.43 15.65
N VAL A 23 -1.79 6.57 14.35
CA VAL A 23 -2.29 7.68 13.54
C VAL A 23 -3.41 7.16 12.65
N ASP A 24 -4.57 7.79 12.69
CA ASP A 24 -5.67 7.45 11.80
C ASP A 24 -5.53 8.09 10.40
N LYS A 25 -6.46 7.79 9.49
CA LYS A 25 -6.44 8.32 8.12
C LYS A 25 -6.59 9.84 8.06
N GLN A 26 -7.15 10.44 9.13
CA GLN A 26 -7.37 11.87 9.26
C GLN A 26 -6.15 12.58 9.89
N GLY A 27 -5.12 11.83 10.29
CA GLY A 27 -3.94 12.38 10.96
C GLY A 27 -4.13 12.62 12.46
N VAL A 28 -5.18 12.06 13.07
CA VAL A 28 -5.42 12.15 14.52
C VAL A 28 -4.69 11.02 15.23
N TYR A 29 -4.03 11.36 16.33
CA TYR A 29 -3.29 10.44 17.15
C TYR A 29 -4.19 9.76 18.20
N TRP A 30 -3.98 8.47 18.39
CA TRP A 30 -4.74 7.63 19.31
C TRP A 30 -3.78 6.82 20.18
N ASP A 31 -3.99 6.88 21.48
CA ASP A 31 -3.30 6.03 22.44
C ASP A 31 -3.97 4.65 22.48
N VAL A 32 -3.18 3.62 22.20
CA VAL A 32 -3.59 2.21 22.21
C VAL A 32 -2.95 1.54 23.42
N PRO A 33 -3.76 1.07 24.40
CA PRO A 33 -3.22 0.49 25.64
C PRO A 33 -2.35 -0.75 25.41
N LEU A 34 -2.79 -1.65 24.53
CA LEU A 34 -2.01 -2.80 24.08
C LEU A 34 -2.37 -3.15 22.64
N SER A 35 -1.34 -3.28 21.79
CA SER A 35 -1.45 -3.87 20.47
C SER A 35 -0.38 -4.94 20.28
N LEU A 36 -0.81 -6.16 20.00
CA LEU A 36 0.04 -7.29 19.66
C LEU A 36 -0.27 -7.71 18.22
N SER A 37 0.77 -7.90 17.40
CA SER A 37 0.61 -8.43 16.05
C SER A 37 1.68 -9.45 15.72
N ALA A 38 1.27 -10.57 15.17
CA ALA A 38 2.13 -11.59 14.59
C ALA A 38 1.82 -11.69 13.10
N ASP A 39 2.84 -11.45 12.28
CA ASP A 39 2.73 -11.41 10.83
C ASP A 39 3.65 -12.43 10.17
N LEU A 40 3.12 -13.22 9.25
CA LEU A 40 3.85 -14.24 8.51
C LEU A 40 3.67 -14.02 7.02
N ALA A 41 4.76 -13.65 6.34
CA ALA A 41 4.79 -13.37 4.91
C ALA A 41 5.66 -14.38 4.18
N SER A 42 5.24 -14.84 3.00
CA SER A 42 6.16 -15.53 2.08
C SER A 42 7.19 -14.54 1.54
N VAL A 43 8.47 -14.95 1.48
CA VAL A 43 9.51 -14.19 0.78
C VAL A 43 9.20 -14.24 -0.72
N GLY A 44 8.76 -13.11 -1.28
CA GLY A 44 8.25 -13.03 -2.63
C GLY A 44 9.32 -13.27 -3.70
N SER A 45 9.00 -14.10 -4.69
CA SER A 45 9.73 -14.16 -5.96
C SER A 45 9.37 -12.95 -6.85
N SER A 46 10.23 -12.58 -7.80
CA SER A 46 9.97 -11.51 -8.78
C SER A 46 8.68 -11.73 -9.57
N SER A 47 8.28 -13.00 -9.74
CA SER A 47 7.00 -13.43 -10.28
C SER A 47 6.60 -14.74 -9.60
N GLY A 48 5.47 -14.78 -8.90
CA GLY A 48 5.06 -15.99 -8.19
C GLY A 48 3.83 -15.80 -7.31
N LEU A 49 3.47 -16.89 -6.63
CA LEU A 49 2.46 -16.89 -5.58
C LEU A 49 3.08 -16.35 -4.29
N SER A 50 2.36 -15.50 -3.60
CA SER A 50 2.72 -14.96 -2.29
C SER A 50 1.54 -15.05 -1.36
N TYR A 51 1.80 -15.33 -0.09
CA TYR A 51 0.79 -15.34 0.95
C TYR A 51 1.24 -14.50 2.15
N HIS A 52 0.25 -14.01 2.89
CA HIS A 52 0.43 -13.13 4.03
C HIS A 52 -0.61 -13.49 5.09
N LEU A 53 -0.18 -13.80 6.31
CA LEU A 53 -1.04 -14.20 7.42
C LEU A 53 -0.75 -13.27 8.60
N LEU A 54 -1.72 -12.44 8.97
CA LEU A 54 -1.62 -11.50 10.06
C LEU A 54 -2.60 -11.89 11.18
N LEU A 55 -2.08 -12.04 12.39
CA LEU A 55 -2.87 -12.15 13.61
C LEU A 55 -2.63 -10.89 14.44
N GLN A 56 -3.69 -10.16 14.75
CA GLN A 56 -3.65 -8.93 15.53
C GLN A 56 -4.58 -9.07 16.74
N GLN A 57 -4.08 -8.67 17.92
CA GLN A 57 -4.86 -8.59 19.14
C GLN A 57 -4.69 -7.19 19.74
N ASN A 58 -5.79 -6.46 19.83
CA ASN A 58 -5.84 -5.17 20.50
C ASN A 58 -6.59 -5.33 21.82
N SER A 59 -6.14 -4.64 22.86
CA SER A 59 -6.80 -4.64 24.17
C SER A 59 -6.83 -3.24 24.77
N GLY A 60 -7.87 -2.99 25.57
CA GLY A 60 -8.16 -1.69 26.17
C GLY A 60 -8.97 -0.76 25.26
N GLU A 61 -9.43 0.35 25.85
CA GLU A 61 -10.16 1.38 25.13
C GLU A 61 -9.18 2.42 24.56
N PRO A 62 -9.18 2.67 23.24
CA PRO A 62 -8.33 3.69 22.64
C PRO A 62 -8.75 5.07 23.10
N LYS A 63 -7.78 5.95 23.38
CA LYS A 63 -8.04 7.34 23.76
C LYS A 63 -7.50 8.29 22.70
N CYS A 64 -8.29 9.29 22.33
CA CYS A 64 -7.85 10.34 21.43
C CYS A 64 -6.74 11.15 22.11
N PHE A 65 -5.59 11.28 21.46
CA PHE A 65 -4.46 12.05 22.00
C PHE A 65 -4.64 13.52 21.62
N GLY A 66 -5.02 14.36 22.59
CA GLY A 66 -5.11 15.81 22.43
C GLY A 66 -6.35 16.35 21.68
N GLY A 67 -7.38 15.54 21.45
CA GLY A 67 -8.64 15.94 20.80
C GLY A 67 -9.86 15.88 21.72
N ASP A 68 -10.95 16.55 21.31
CA ASP A 68 -12.27 16.47 21.95
C ASP A 68 -12.85 15.05 21.85
N GLU A 69 -13.59 14.60 22.88
CA GLU A 69 -14.16 13.24 23.00
C GLU A 69 -15.19 12.87 21.91
N THR A 70 -15.45 13.75 20.93
CA THR A 70 -16.51 13.61 19.93
C THR A 70 -16.12 12.78 18.70
N ASN A 71 -14.84 12.43 18.52
CA ASN A 71 -14.43 11.61 17.38
C ASN A 71 -14.69 10.13 17.64
N ASP A 72 -15.45 9.49 16.75
CA ASP A 72 -15.69 8.05 16.80
C ASP A 72 -14.36 7.29 16.71
N VAL A 73 -14.14 6.40 17.67
CA VAL A 73 -12.93 5.57 17.73
C VAL A 73 -12.75 4.82 16.42
N PRO A 74 -11.59 4.93 15.75
CA PRO A 74 -11.32 4.20 14.52
C PRO A 74 -11.59 2.72 14.73
N LEU A 75 -12.39 2.13 13.85
CA LEU A 75 -12.77 0.73 13.97
C LEU A 75 -11.52 -0.17 14.06
N ALA A 76 -10.42 0.23 13.39
CA ALA A 76 -9.10 -0.40 13.40
C ALA A 76 -8.40 -0.49 14.76
N LEU A 77 -8.90 0.22 15.78
CA LEU A 77 -8.37 0.24 17.15
C LEU A 77 -9.24 -0.50 18.15
N LEU A 78 -10.47 -0.87 17.76
CA LEU A 78 -11.40 -1.57 18.66
C LEU A 78 -10.78 -2.86 19.22
N PRO A 79 -11.02 -3.15 20.50
CA PRO A 79 -10.43 -4.29 21.18
C PRO A 79 -10.98 -5.62 20.64
N GLY A 80 -10.12 -6.62 20.58
CA GLY A 80 -10.46 -7.95 20.11
C GLY A 80 -9.34 -8.60 19.29
N LEU A 81 -9.63 -9.80 18.81
CA LEU A 81 -8.73 -10.61 18.00
C LEU A 81 -9.15 -10.52 16.53
N CYS A 82 -8.20 -10.22 15.65
CA CYS A 82 -8.41 -10.20 14.21
C CYS A 82 -7.35 -11.09 13.54
N ALA A 83 -7.81 -12.04 12.73
CA ALA A 83 -6.95 -12.81 11.84
C ALA A 83 -7.23 -12.36 10.40
N LYS A 84 -6.19 -12.13 9.61
CA LYS A 84 -6.27 -11.82 8.19
C LYS A 84 -5.35 -12.77 7.42
N ALA A 85 -5.81 -13.21 6.27
CA ALA A 85 -5.06 -14.03 5.35
C ALA A 85 -5.21 -13.43 3.96
N ALA A 86 -4.11 -13.21 3.26
CA ALA A 86 -4.10 -12.78 1.87
C ALA A 86 -3.25 -13.74 1.03
N ILE A 87 -3.73 -14.05 -0.16
CA ILE A 87 -3.00 -14.81 -1.17
C ILE A 87 -3.01 -13.99 -2.44
N SER A 88 -1.87 -13.89 -3.10
CA SER A 88 -1.70 -13.09 -4.31
C SER A 88 -0.81 -13.79 -5.31
N ILE A 89 -1.00 -13.48 -6.58
CA ILE A 89 -0.12 -13.88 -7.67
C ILE A 89 0.41 -12.61 -8.30
N LYS A 90 1.74 -12.46 -8.27
CA LYS A 90 2.46 -11.36 -8.90
C LYS A 90 3.04 -11.81 -10.23
N ARG A 91 2.82 -11.02 -11.27
CA ARG A 91 3.47 -11.18 -12.58
C ARG A 91 4.08 -9.86 -13.01
N SER A 92 5.36 -9.91 -13.38
CA SER A 92 6.08 -8.75 -13.94
C SER A 92 6.56 -9.08 -15.33
N ILE A 93 6.32 -8.17 -16.27
CA ILE A 93 6.74 -8.24 -17.66
C ILE A 93 7.62 -7.03 -17.93
N ASP A 94 8.86 -7.27 -18.34
CA ASP A 94 9.74 -6.20 -18.80
C ASP A 94 9.44 -5.94 -20.28
N ALA A 95 8.80 -4.81 -20.57
CA ALA A 95 8.54 -4.37 -21.93
C ALA A 95 9.83 -3.96 -22.65
N TRP A 96 10.77 -3.38 -21.90
CA TRP A 96 12.08 -3.00 -22.40
C TRP A 96 13.11 -3.02 -21.28
N ARG A 97 14.32 -3.49 -21.58
CA ARG A 97 15.45 -3.36 -20.67
C ARG A 97 16.70 -3.16 -21.51
N LYS A 98 17.39 -2.05 -21.30
CA LYS A 98 18.67 -1.80 -21.96
C LYS A 98 19.78 -2.09 -20.97
N LYS A 99 20.53 -3.15 -21.23
CA LYS A 99 21.86 -3.31 -20.66
C LYS A 99 22.76 -2.35 -21.42
N GLU A 100 22.79 -1.08 -21.03
CA GLU A 100 23.72 -0.13 -21.63
C GLU A 100 25.17 -0.59 -21.43
N ASP A 101 26.05 -0.19 -22.34
CA ASP A 101 27.48 -0.19 -22.09
C ASP A 101 27.74 0.74 -20.90
N LYS A 102 27.73 0.16 -19.70
CA LYS A 102 28.03 0.83 -18.45
C LYS A 102 29.35 1.58 -18.62
N LEU A 103 29.42 2.82 -18.13
CA LEU A 103 30.67 3.59 -18.20
C LEU A 103 31.78 2.74 -17.58
N LYS A 104 32.78 2.40 -18.40
CA LYS A 104 33.89 1.53 -17.97
C LYS A 104 34.53 2.15 -16.73
N MET A 105 34.68 1.35 -15.67
CA MET A 105 35.28 1.72 -14.38
C MET A 105 34.46 2.66 -13.48
N VAL A 106 33.19 2.96 -13.79
CA VAL A 106 32.31 3.75 -12.90
C VAL A 106 31.21 2.85 -12.32
N GLN A 107 31.22 2.64 -11.01
CA GLN A 107 30.12 1.96 -10.32
C GLN A 107 28.91 2.90 -10.20
N PRO A 108 27.69 2.39 -10.46
CA PRO A 108 26.46 3.15 -10.21
C PRO A 108 26.38 3.51 -8.72
N TYR A 109 25.70 4.62 -8.40
CA TYR A 109 25.48 5.00 -7.00
C TYR A 109 24.60 3.98 -6.26
N ASP A 110 23.74 3.27 -6.98
CA ASP A 110 22.88 2.19 -6.50
C ASP A 110 22.83 1.06 -7.55
N ALA A 111 23.11 -0.18 -7.14
CA ALA A 111 23.10 -1.34 -8.02
C ALA A 111 21.69 -1.68 -8.57
N PHE A 112 20.63 -1.42 -7.81
CA PHE A 112 19.25 -1.73 -8.24
C PHE A 112 18.74 -0.75 -9.30
N LEU A 113 19.33 0.44 -9.38
CA LEU A 113 18.98 1.48 -10.35
C LEU A 113 19.94 1.50 -11.55
N SER A 114 20.82 0.49 -11.68
CA SER A 114 21.84 0.50 -12.73
C SER A 114 21.32 0.17 -14.12
N ASP A 115 20.15 -0.46 -14.22
CA ASP A 115 19.63 -1.00 -15.47
C ASP A 115 18.35 -0.25 -15.87
N PRO A 116 18.39 0.62 -16.89
CA PRO A 116 17.19 1.31 -17.38
C PRO A 116 16.22 0.28 -17.97
N HIS A 117 14.97 0.38 -17.54
CA HIS A 117 13.93 -0.57 -17.90
C HIS A 117 12.55 0.09 -17.93
N VAL A 118 11.67 -0.52 -18.70
CA VAL A 118 10.23 -0.27 -18.68
C VAL A 118 9.57 -1.60 -18.36
N SER A 119 8.82 -1.64 -17.27
CA SER A 119 8.17 -2.86 -16.79
C SER A 119 6.73 -2.61 -16.39
N PHE A 120 5.94 -3.67 -16.53
CA PHE A 120 4.56 -3.74 -16.11
C PHE A 120 4.42 -4.87 -15.11
N THR A 121 3.94 -4.56 -13.91
CA THR A 121 3.73 -5.52 -12.85
C THR A 121 2.25 -5.56 -12.48
N GLY A 122 1.62 -6.72 -12.63
CA GLY A 122 0.26 -6.98 -12.17
C GLY A 122 0.26 -7.88 -10.94
N ILE A 123 -0.63 -7.60 -10.00
CA ILE A 123 -0.92 -8.41 -8.82
C ILE A 123 -2.42 -8.63 -8.78
N VAL A 124 -2.84 -9.88 -8.60
CA VAL A 124 -4.23 -10.22 -8.31
C VAL A 124 -4.25 -11.16 -7.12
N GLY A 125 -5.16 -10.93 -6.19
CA GLY A 125 -5.23 -11.71 -4.96
C GLY A 125 -6.62 -11.75 -4.34
N ALA A 126 -6.70 -12.54 -3.27
CA ALA A 126 -7.86 -12.67 -2.41
C ALA A 126 -7.42 -12.41 -0.97
N VAL A 127 -8.29 -11.75 -0.22
CA VAL A 127 -8.12 -11.51 1.22
C VAL A 127 -9.31 -12.08 1.96
N ALA A 128 -9.05 -12.76 3.07
CA ALA A 128 -10.03 -13.21 4.03
C ALA A 128 -9.65 -12.67 5.41
N SER A 129 -10.63 -12.30 6.21
CA SER A 129 -10.43 -11.87 7.57
C SER A 129 -11.51 -12.40 8.49
N GLY A 130 -11.12 -12.76 9.70
CA GLY A 130 -11.99 -13.10 10.81
C GLY A 130 -11.69 -12.16 11.97
N SER A 131 -12.72 -11.77 12.69
CA SER A 131 -12.62 -10.88 13.85
C SER A 131 -13.53 -11.37 14.97
N LEU A 132 -13.05 -11.27 16.20
CA LEU A 132 -13.72 -11.73 17.41
C LEU A 132 -13.57 -10.67 18.51
N GLY A 133 -14.68 -10.30 19.13
CA GLY A 133 -14.76 -9.22 20.11
C GLY A 133 -15.30 -7.93 19.50
N ASP A 134 -15.04 -6.79 20.11
CA ASP A 134 -15.61 -5.51 19.64
C ASP A 134 -15.01 -5.06 18.30
N CYS A 135 -13.84 -5.59 17.93
CA CYS A 135 -13.29 -5.44 16.58
C CYS A 135 -14.15 -6.07 15.48
N SER A 136 -15.11 -6.95 15.80
CA SER A 136 -16.10 -7.46 14.85
C SER A 136 -16.99 -6.37 14.26
N LYS A 137 -17.14 -5.23 14.98
CA LYS A 137 -17.84 -4.06 14.47
C LYS A 137 -17.19 -3.46 13.21
N ARG A 138 -15.87 -3.69 12.99
CA ARG A 138 -15.17 -3.31 11.74
C ARG A 138 -15.86 -3.83 10.49
N ILE A 139 -16.40 -5.05 10.58
CA ILE A 139 -17.05 -5.75 9.47
C ILE A 139 -18.57 -5.51 9.49
N SER A 140 -19.10 -5.04 10.63
CA SER A 140 -20.53 -4.80 10.85
C SER A 140 -21.00 -3.39 10.52
N VAL A 141 -20.11 -2.38 10.46
CA VAL A 141 -20.55 -1.03 10.07
C VAL A 141 -21.13 -1.14 8.65
N PRO A 142 -22.43 -0.83 8.49
CA PRO A 142 -23.01 -0.66 7.19
C PRO A 142 -22.39 0.61 6.63
N ASP A 143 -21.23 0.48 5.98
CA ASP A 143 -20.91 1.45 4.94
C ASP A 143 -22.12 1.46 4.00
N GLU A 144 -22.55 2.64 3.55
CA GLU A 144 -23.75 2.81 2.72
C GLU A 144 -23.73 1.91 1.45
N MET A 145 -22.58 1.30 1.16
CA MET A 145 -22.36 0.11 0.36
C MET A 145 -23.05 -1.18 0.87
N ARG A 146 -24.40 -1.18 0.88
CA ARG A 146 -25.23 -2.40 0.72
C ARG A 146 -25.03 -3.10 -0.65
N LYS A 147 -23.96 -2.78 -1.37
CA LYS A 147 -23.78 -3.02 -2.81
C LYS A 147 -22.52 -3.82 -3.16
N SER A 148 -21.75 -4.39 -2.22
CA SER A 148 -20.67 -5.32 -2.58
C SER A 148 -21.14 -6.78 -2.56
N ASN A 149 -20.66 -7.60 -3.50
CA ASN A 149 -20.86 -9.06 -3.47
C ASN A 149 -19.75 -9.76 -2.65
N ALA A 150 -19.05 -9.02 -1.79
CA ALA A 150 -18.05 -9.58 -0.90
C ALA A 150 -18.71 -10.52 0.10
N PHE A 151 -18.04 -11.61 0.45
CA PHE A 151 -18.54 -12.49 1.50
C PHE A 151 -18.43 -11.75 2.85
N ARG A 152 -19.54 -11.59 3.55
CA ARG A 152 -19.60 -10.97 4.88
C ARG A 152 -20.54 -11.78 5.76
N VAL A 153 -20.06 -12.22 6.91
CA VAL A 153 -20.86 -12.87 7.95
C VAL A 153 -20.63 -12.12 9.24
N PHE A 154 -21.71 -11.65 9.85
CA PHE A 154 -21.68 -11.01 11.16
C PHE A 154 -22.60 -11.77 12.11
N HIS A 155 -22.08 -12.13 13.28
CA HIS A 155 -22.84 -12.79 14.34
C HIS A 155 -22.75 -11.96 15.62
N GLU A 156 -23.71 -11.04 15.78
CA GLU A 156 -23.75 -10.04 16.84
C GLU A 156 -23.66 -10.66 18.24
N ARG A 157 -24.40 -11.75 18.48
CA ARG A 157 -24.43 -12.44 19.78
C ARG A 157 -23.09 -13.04 20.20
N ASN A 158 -22.26 -13.44 19.24
CA ASN A 158 -20.92 -14.01 19.52
C ASN A 158 -19.80 -12.99 19.27
N LYS A 159 -20.15 -11.73 18.94
CA LYS A 159 -19.20 -10.68 18.53
C LYS A 159 -18.18 -11.21 17.52
N PHE A 160 -18.65 -11.97 16.53
CA PHE A 160 -17.81 -12.57 15.51
C PHE A 160 -18.16 -12.01 14.15
N ALA A 161 -17.15 -11.74 13.32
CA ALA A 161 -17.35 -11.37 11.95
C ALA A 161 -16.29 -11.93 11.02
N ALA A 162 -16.71 -12.38 9.83
CA ALA A 162 -15.86 -12.86 8.77
C ALA A 162 -16.11 -12.06 7.49
N PHE A 163 -15.04 -11.79 6.75
CA PHE A 163 -15.06 -11.06 5.49
C PHE A 163 -14.12 -11.73 4.49
N ALA A 164 -14.50 -11.82 3.22
CA ALA A 164 -13.60 -12.18 2.14
C ALA A 164 -13.90 -11.41 0.86
N ASP A 165 -12.84 -10.98 0.17
CA ASP A 165 -12.91 -10.20 -1.06
C ASP A 165 -11.66 -10.41 -1.93
N LEU A 166 -11.70 -9.89 -3.14
CA LEU A 166 -10.60 -9.88 -4.08
C LEU A 166 -9.92 -8.51 -4.09
N PHE A 167 -8.66 -8.47 -4.48
CA PHE A 167 -7.95 -7.22 -4.74
C PHE A 167 -7.07 -7.38 -5.98
N ALA A 168 -6.78 -6.25 -6.62
CA ALA A 168 -5.87 -6.22 -7.75
C ALA A 168 -5.04 -4.95 -7.72
N SER A 169 -3.82 -5.02 -8.25
CA SER A 169 -2.96 -3.87 -8.43
C SER A 169 -2.23 -3.99 -9.76
N VAL A 170 -2.09 -2.87 -10.44
CA VAL A 170 -1.32 -2.75 -11.68
C VAL A 170 -0.33 -1.63 -11.50
N THR A 171 0.96 -1.93 -11.66
CA THR A 171 2.04 -0.97 -11.57
C THR A 171 2.77 -0.89 -12.90
N PHE A 172 2.85 0.30 -13.47
CA PHE A 172 3.71 0.62 -14.58
C PHE A 172 4.94 1.35 -14.05
N THR A 173 6.14 0.94 -14.44
CA THR A 173 7.37 1.66 -14.12
C THR A 173 8.21 1.87 -15.37
N ALA A 174 8.72 3.08 -15.53
CA ALA A 174 9.64 3.46 -16.58
C ALA A 174 10.83 4.18 -15.94
N GLN A 175 12.01 3.63 -16.18
CA GLN A 175 13.27 4.20 -15.73
C GLN A 175 14.14 4.54 -16.93
N HIS A 176 14.58 5.80 -16.96
CA HIS A 176 15.59 6.31 -17.85
C HIS A 176 16.91 6.54 -17.10
N GLY A 177 18.01 6.13 -17.74
CA GLY A 177 19.37 6.21 -17.21
C GLY A 177 19.75 5.16 -16.18
N ASN A 178 21.04 5.17 -15.83
CA ASN A 178 21.72 4.08 -15.11
C ASN A 178 22.35 4.52 -13.78
N PHE A 179 22.08 5.76 -13.35
CA PHE A 179 22.51 6.33 -12.07
C PHE A 179 24.04 6.23 -11.83
N GLN A 180 24.83 6.51 -12.86
CA GLN A 180 26.29 6.56 -12.84
C GLN A 180 26.84 7.98 -13.00
N ARG A 181 26.18 8.83 -13.80
CA ARG A 181 26.64 10.20 -14.08
C ARG A 181 26.38 11.12 -12.89
N LEU A 182 27.09 12.25 -12.88
CA LEU A 182 27.06 13.17 -11.75
C LEU A 182 25.78 14.02 -11.68
N PHE A 183 25.04 14.21 -12.78
CA PHE A 183 23.85 15.06 -12.80
C PHE A 183 22.80 14.47 -13.74
N LEU A 184 21.53 14.54 -13.32
CA LEU A 184 20.33 14.24 -14.13
C LEU A 184 20.40 12.92 -14.93
N ASP A 185 21.07 11.89 -14.40
CA ASP A 185 21.19 10.60 -15.08
C ASP A 185 19.94 9.77 -14.89
N LEU A 186 19.42 9.71 -13.66
CA LEU A 186 18.25 8.91 -13.33
C LEU A 186 16.97 9.74 -13.39
N THR A 187 16.03 9.29 -14.22
CA THR A 187 14.62 9.70 -14.16
C THR A 187 13.76 8.44 -14.11
N ARG A 188 12.97 8.27 -13.06
CA ARG A 188 12.07 7.14 -12.90
C ARG A 188 10.66 7.64 -12.66
N VAL A 189 9.72 7.11 -13.44
CA VAL A 189 8.29 7.37 -13.29
C VAL A 189 7.62 6.04 -12.98
N SER A 190 6.74 6.05 -12.00
CA SER A 190 5.90 4.90 -11.67
C SER A 190 4.46 5.35 -11.49
N ALA A 191 3.52 4.59 -12.08
CA ALA A 191 2.10 4.77 -11.86
C ALA A 191 1.52 3.44 -11.37
N ARG A 192 0.79 3.47 -10.27
CA ARG A 192 0.17 2.31 -9.64
C ARG A 192 -1.33 2.54 -9.55
N LEU A 193 -2.09 1.55 -9.97
CA LEU A 193 -3.54 1.51 -9.92
C LEU A 193 -3.94 0.39 -8.97
N ASP A 194 -4.58 0.73 -7.86
CA ASP A 194 -5.00 -0.21 -6.84
C ASP A 194 -6.52 -0.35 -6.83
N ILE A 195 -6.98 -1.60 -6.93
CA ILE A 195 -8.38 -1.98 -6.77
C ILE A 195 -8.49 -2.68 -5.42
N SER A 196 -9.01 -1.93 -4.45
CA SER A 196 -9.13 -2.38 -3.05
C SER A 196 -10.22 -3.44 -2.84
N SER A 197 -11.31 -3.38 -3.62
CA SER A 197 -12.41 -4.35 -3.58
C SER A 197 -12.77 -4.85 -4.98
N GLY A 198 -12.37 -6.08 -5.28
CA GLY A 198 -12.64 -6.72 -6.56
C GLY A 198 -14.11 -7.08 -6.74
N SER A 199 -14.83 -7.43 -5.67
CA SER A 199 -16.27 -7.73 -5.77
C SER A 199 -17.10 -6.48 -6.10
N LEU A 200 -16.74 -5.31 -5.57
CA LEU A 200 -17.33 -4.02 -5.96
C LEU A 200 -16.98 -3.69 -7.41
N PHE A 201 -15.68 -3.78 -7.75
CA PHE A 201 -15.22 -3.51 -9.10
C PHE A 201 -15.93 -4.36 -10.16
N LEU A 202 -16.06 -5.68 -9.96
CA LEU A 202 -16.72 -6.58 -10.92
C LEU A 202 -18.22 -6.28 -11.06
N ARG A 203 -18.88 -5.92 -9.96
CA ARG A 203 -20.29 -5.51 -10.00
C ARG A 203 -20.46 -4.17 -10.71
N GLY A 204 -19.59 -3.19 -10.43
CA GLY A 204 -19.59 -1.90 -11.11
C GLY A 204 -19.33 -2.08 -12.61
N ALA A 205 -18.29 -2.82 -12.97
CA ALA A 205 -17.91 -3.07 -14.36
C ALA A 205 -19.00 -3.83 -15.14
N SER A 206 -19.63 -4.84 -14.54
CA SER A 206 -20.73 -5.56 -15.19
C SER A 206 -21.96 -4.68 -15.42
N ARG A 207 -22.29 -3.79 -14.45
CA ARG A 207 -23.36 -2.80 -14.61
C ARG A 207 -23.04 -1.77 -15.70
N LEU A 208 -21.83 -1.21 -15.71
CA LEU A 208 -21.40 -0.29 -16.76
C LEU A 208 -21.42 -0.94 -18.14
N ALA A 209 -21.00 -2.21 -18.26
CA ALA A 209 -21.05 -2.95 -19.51
C ALA A 209 -22.50 -3.19 -19.98
N GLN A 210 -23.41 -3.52 -19.05
CA GLN A 210 -24.84 -3.65 -19.34
C GLN A 210 -25.44 -2.30 -19.78
N ASP A 211 -25.17 -1.23 -19.05
CA ASP A 211 -25.66 0.10 -19.38
C ASP A 211 -25.15 0.56 -20.74
N PHE A 212 -23.87 0.32 -21.06
CA PHE A 212 -23.32 0.57 -22.38
C PHE A 212 -24.02 -0.26 -23.47
N PHE A 213 -24.19 -1.57 -23.24
CA PHE A 213 -24.85 -2.46 -24.21
C PHE A 213 -26.31 -2.06 -24.48
N PHE A 214 -27.02 -1.62 -23.45
CA PHE A 214 -28.41 -1.15 -23.56
C PHE A 214 -28.53 0.36 -23.84
N SER A 215 -27.43 1.06 -24.12
CA SER A 215 -27.39 2.51 -24.37
C SER A 215 -28.06 3.34 -23.26
N ARG A 216 -27.96 2.88 -22.01
CA ARG A 216 -28.41 3.58 -20.81
C ARG A 216 -27.31 4.50 -20.32
N ARG A 217 -27.70 5.62 -19.69
CA ARG A 217 -26.73 6.51 -19.06
C ARG A 217 -26.15 5.81 -17.82
N PRO A 218 -24.81 5.67 -17.72
CA PRO A 218 -24.20 5.05 -16.56
C PRO A 218 -24.43 5.91 -15.32
N ASP A 219 -24.73 5.25 -14.22
CA ASP A 219 -24.89 5.90 -12.93
C ASP A 219 -23.53 6.31 -12.35
N LEU A 220 -23.48 7.49 -11.73
CA LEU A 220 -22.25 8.10 -11.24
C LEU A 220 -21.69 7.32 -10.04
N GLU A 221 -22.56 6.74 -9.21
CA GLU A 221 -22.17 5.81 -8.13
C GLU A 221 -21.50 4.55 -8.70
N THR A 222 -22.04 4.01 -9.80
CA THR A 222 -21.49 2.81 -10.43
C THR A 222 -20.12 3.09 -11.06
N PHE A 223 -19.88 4.32 -11.51
CA PHE A 223 -18.56 4.75 -11.97
C PHE A 223 -17.56 4.85 -10.81
N CYS A 224 -17.95 5.46 -9.68
CA CYS A 224 -17.12 5.49 -8.46
C CYS A 224 -16.70 4.09 -8.00
N ASP A 225 -17.63 3.11 -8.06
CA ASP A 225 -17.37 1.72 -7.66
C ASP A 225 -16.26 1.04 -8.50
N VAL A 226 -15.94 1.57 -9.69
CA VAL A 226 -14.94 1.04 -10.63
C VAL A 226 -13.65 1.84 -10.60
N CYS A 227 -13.64 3.05 -10.04
CA CYS A 227 -12.47 3.91 -10.00
C CYS A 227 -11.38 3.31 -9.10
N PRO A 228 -10.18 3.00 -9.63
CA PRO A 228 -9.05 2.57 -8.82
C PRO A 228 -8.42 3.74 -8.08
N ASP A 229 -7.77 3.45 -6.95
CA ASP A 229 -6.88 4.39 -6.30
C ASP A 229 -5.61 4.51 -7.14
N VAL A 230 -5.22 5.75 -7.48
CA VAL A 230 -4.07 6.00 -8.35
C VAL A 230 -2.93 6.58 -7.53
N ILE A 231 -1.77 5.96 -7.58
CA ILE A 231 -0.55 6.47 -6.96
C ILE A 231 0.47 6.74 -8.06
N VAL A 232 0.94 7.97 -8.15
CA VAL A 232 1.96 8.37 -9.12
C VAL A 232 3.23 8.76 -8.36
N SER A 233 4.37 8.26 -8.80
CA SER A 233 5.67 8.64 -8.25
C SER A 233 6.64 9.04 -9.36
N LEU A 234 7.36 10.13 -9.10
CA LEU A 234 8.44 10.65 -9.92
C LEU A 234 9.70 10.71 -9.08
N GLN A 235 10.78 10.10 -9.56
CA GLN A 235 12.10 10.18 -8.96
C GLN A 235 13.10 10.74 -9.97
N GLN A 236 13.85 11.76 -9.58
CA GLN A 236 14.84 12.45 -10.40
C GLN A 236 16.15 12.59 -9.63
N GLN A 237 17.26 12.11 -10.20
CA GLN A 237 18.58 12.42 -9.66
C GLN A 237 18.87 13.91 -9.83
N ILE A 238 19.34 14.54 -8.76
CA ILE A 238 19.77 15.94 -8.77
C ILE A 238 21.27 15.98 -9.04
N VAL A 239 22.06 15.43 -8.11
CA VAL A 239 23.52 15.44 -8.15
C VAL A 239 24.10 14.23 -7.44
N GLY A 240 25.08 13.59 -8.07
CA GLY A 240 25.80 12.44 -7.53
C GLY A 240 24.84 11.37 -6.96
N PRO A 241 24.99 10.94 -5.70
CA PRO A 241 24.13 9.92 -5.10
C PRO A 241 22.75 10.42 -4.66
N PHE A 242 22.44 11.71 -4.85
CA PHE A 242 21.20 12.31 -4.37
C PHE A 242 20.12 12.29 -5.46
N SER A 243 18.95 11.77 -5.10
CA SER A 243 17.74 11.86 -5.92
C SER A 243 16.58 12.40 -5.12
N PHE A 244 15.74 13.18 -5.78
CA PHE A 244 14.49 13.68 -5.23
C PHE A 244 13.34 12.83 -5.76
N ARG A 245 12.41 12.51 -4.88
CA ARG A 245 11.24 11.69 -5.18
C ARG A 245 10.00 12.40 -4.70
N VAL A 246 8.96 12.36 -5.52
CA VAL A 246 7.61 12.80 -5.16
C VAL A 246 6.69 11.64 -5.42
N GLU A 247 5.95 11.23 -4.39
CA GLU A 247 4.83 10.30 -4.52
C GLU A 247 3.54 11.06 -4.26
N SER A 248 2.50 10.83 -5.05
CA SER A 248 1.21 11.49 -4.90
C SER A 248 0.08 10.50 -5.10
N SER A 249 -0.81 10.45 -4.12
CA SER A 249 -2.07 9.74 -4.20
C SER A 249 -3.09 10.64 -4.89
N VAL A 250 -3.74 10.10 -5.91
CA VAL A 250 -4.70 10.78 -6.75
C VAL A 250 -6.02 10.02 -6.64
N ALA A 251 -7.03 10.71 -6.12
CA ALA A 251 -8.40 10.23 -6.04
C ALA A 251 -9.19 10.75 -7.25
N ILE A 252 -9.92 9.85 -7.90
CA ILE A 252 -10.86 10.19 -8.97
C ILE A 252 -12.24 10.27 -8.31
N ASP A 253 -12.76 11.48 -8.12
CA ASP A 253 -14.10 11.69 -7.55
C ASP A 253 -15.01 12.34 -8.59
N PRO A 254 -15.80 11.55 -9.34
CA PRO A 254 -16.72 12.07 -10.34
C PRO A 254 -17.85 12.92 -9.74
N ARG A 255 -18.04 12.91 -8.41
CA ARG A 255 -19.09 13.70 -7.72
C ARG A 255 -18.73 15.16 -7.56
N SER A 256 -17.43 15.48 -7.62
CA SER A 256 -16.92 16.83 -7.51
C SER A 256 -17.25 17.62 -8.79
N GLN A 257 -18.10 18.65 -8.65
CA GLN A 257 -18.54 19.48 -9.79
C GLN A 257 -17.40 20.32 -10.39
N ASP A 258 -16.38 20.66 -9.59
CA ASP A 258 -15.29 21.53 -10.03
C ASP A 258 -14.06 20.76 -10.54
N HIS A 259 -13.74 19.61 -9.93
CA HIS A 259 -12.50 18.87 -10.23
C HIS A 259 -12.73 17.35 -10.19
N PHE A 260 -12.72 16.70 -11.36
CA PHE A 260 -12.87 15.24 -11.51
C PHE A 260 -11.70 14.44 -10.91
N VAL A 261 -10.50 15.05 -10.88
CA VAL A 261 -9.27 14.46 -10.35
C VAL A 261 -8.77 15.35 -9.22
N ARG A 262 -8.54 14.75 -8.06
CA ARG A 262 -8.01 15.44 -6.88
C ARG A 262 -6.75 14.75 -6.40
N VAL A 263 -5.69 15.52 -6.18
CA VAL A 263 -4.52 15.03 -5.44
C VAL A 263 -4.89 15.01 -3.96
N ASP A 264 -4.84 13.84 -3.33
CA ASP A 264 -5.27 13.65 -1.94
C ASP A 264 -4.11 13.82 -0.95
N ASP A 265 -2.98 13.17 -1.21
CA ASP A 265 -1.77 13.30 -0.40
C ASP A 265 -0.53 13.28 -1.30
N SER A 266 0.50 14.03 -0.90
CA SER A 266 1.77 14.11 -1.60
C SER A 266 2.91 13.96 -0.61
N VAL A 267 3.77 12.97 -0.82
CA VAL A 267 4.96 12.74 0.00
C VAL A 267 6.18 13.12 -0.81
N PHE A 268 6.99 14.02 -0.24
CA PHE A 268 8.25 14.46 -0.83
C PHE A 268 9.40 13.76 -0.13
N ALA A 269 10.35 13.22 -0.88
CA ALA A 269 11.50 12.51 -0.33
C ALA A 269 12.81 12.87 -1.02
N ILE A 270 13.90 12.86 -0.26
CA ILE A 270 15.27 12.95 -0.74
C ILE A 270 15.96 11.65 -0.38
N ASP A 271 16.41 10.94 -1.41
CA ASP A 271 17.16 9.70 -1.30
C ASP A 271 18.65 9.98 -1.49
N TRP A 272 19.47 9.47 -0.58
CA TRP A 272 20.92 9.46 -0.65
C TRP A 272 21.43 8.02 -0.73
N ALA A 273 21.98 7.65 -1.89
CA ALA A 273 22.54 6.33 -2.12
C ALA A 273 23.97 6.21 -1.54
N LEU A 274 24.15 5.26 -0.62
CA LEU A 274 25.41 5.01 0.08
C LEU A 274 26.22 3.93 -0.65
N LYS A 275 27.15 4.37 -1.51
CA LYS A 275 28.04 3.51 -2.32
C LYS A 275 28.78 2.43 -1.53
N VAL A 276 29.05 2.65 -0.24
CA VAL A 276 29.94 1.83 0.58
C VAL A 276 29.37 0.43 0.88
N LEU A 277 28.05 0.23 0.73
CA LEU A 277 27.36 -1.04 1.08
C LEU A 277 26.51 -1.60 -0.06
N GLY A 278 26.83 -1.29 -1.32
CA GLY A 278 26.21 -1.86 -2.52
C GLY A 278 24.77 -1.40 -2.82
N SER A 279 23.93 -1.24 -1.78
CA SER A 279 22.53 -0.80 -1.87
C SER A 279 22.01 -0.09 -0.62
N ALA A 280 22.88 0.31 0.31
CA ALA A 280 22.39 1.08 1.45
C ALA A 280 21.90 2.46 0.99
N LYS A 281 20.81 2.94 1.58
CA LYS A 281 20.26 4.27 1.27
C LYS A 281 19.73 4.94 2.52
N ALA A 282 19.91 6.26 2.58
CA ALA A 282 19.24 7.11 3.54
C ALA A 282 18.13 7.87 2.81
N THR A 283 16.91 7.82 3.32
CA THR A 283 15.74 8.50 2.74
C THR A 283 15.17 9.43 3.79
N ALA A 284 15.12 10.73 3.48
CA ALA A 284 14.37 11.70 4.27
C ALA A 284 13.07 12.00 3.55
N TRP A 285 11.91 11.82 4.20
CA TRP A 285 10.61 12.13 3.62
C TRP A 285 9.81 13.09 4.48
N TYR A 286 8.90 13.81 3.83
CA TYR A 286 7.98 14.79 4.42
C TYR A 286 6.60 14.67 3.78
N SER A 287 5.55 14.56 4.59
CA SER A 287 4.15 14.69 4.15
C SER A 287 3.60 16.04 4.61
N PRO A 288 3.27 16.97 3.69
CA PRO A 288 2.67 18.25 4.04
C PRO A 288 1.27 18.10 4.62
N LYS A 289 0.51 17.08 4.20
CA LYS A 289 -0.86 16.82 4.69
C LYS A 289 -0.85 16.50 6.18
N HIS A 290 0.10 15.65 6.59
CA HIS A 290 0.24 15.21 7.99
C HIS A 290 1.22 16.09 8.80
N GLN A 291 1.96 16.99 8.15
CA GLN A 291 3.03 17.78 8.75
C GLN A 291 4.12 16.92 9.44
N GLU A 292 4.34 15.72 8.92
CA GLU A 292 5.28 14.74 9.47
C GLU A 292 6.52 14.63 8.59
N ALA A 293 7.68 14.45 9.25
CA ALA A 293 8.95 14.16 8.59
C ALA A 293 9.63 12.96 9.27
N MET A 294 10.29 12.12 8.49
CA MET A 294 11.11 11.03 9.01
C MET A 294 12.35 10.85 8.16
N VAL A 295 13.44 10.43 8.82
CA VAL A 295 14.66 9.99 8.15
C VAL A 295 14.81 8.49 8.41
N GLU A 296 14.83 7.72 7.35
CA GLU A 296 15.01 6.28 7.38
C GLU A 296 16.37 5.92 6.79
N LEU A 297 17.06 4.96 7.42
CA LEU A 297 18.34 4.47 6.91
C LEU A 297 18.24 2.96 6.72
N ARG A 298 18.30 2.53 5.46
CA ARG A 298 18.13 1.13 5.06
C ARG A 298 19.48 0.53 4.72
N PHE A 299 19.80 -0.59 5.37
CA PHE A 299 20.98 -1.40 5.10
C PHE A 299 20.55 -2.75 4.52
N PHE A 300 21.30 -3.27 3.54
CA PHE A 300 21.07 -4.58 2.92
C PHE A 300 19.69 -4.74 2.26
N GLU A 301 19.45 -4.04 1.16
CA GLU A 301 18.36 -4.38 0.25
C GLU A 301 18.79 -5.66 -0.52
N VAL A 302 18.09 -6.77 -0.32
CA VAL A 302 18.32 -8.07 -0.99
C VAL A 302 17.36 -8.21 -2.17
#